data_AF-A7HTC9-F1
#
_entry.id   AF-A7HTC9-F1
#
_cell.length_a   1.000
_cell.length_b   1.000
_cell.length_c   1.000
_cell.angle_alpha   90.00
_cell.angle_beta   90.00
_cell.angle_gamma   90.00
#
_symmetry.space_group_name_H-M   'P 1'
#
loop_
_entity.id
_entity.type
_entity.pdbx_description
1 polymer ?
#
loop_
_entity_poly.entity_id
_entity_poly.type
_entity_poly.pdbx_seq_one_letter_code
_entity_poly.pdbx_strand_id
1 'polypeptide(L)'
;MRAFGKAILYVAIAILVVVATYRLFYPKYFFNYRMTVEVEVDGEVRQASNVFGVYWEKTPTFLSVGTHQRRAFGQALLVDLEEHGCILIPVNTNTNVPGESTSVIPFLVFLADEPPAYRGPPHTADRVRKTMRSRGRVKLREDILPQFIWLPDKNDYASARVLSAEEFSKAIGSAVQLRGVWIEITKDSVTYGLEKKLPWLNEMYPPATTHVMRLPGAPAFYWVPYALWREKSDL
;
A
#
# COMPACT_ATOMS: atom_id res chain seq x y z
N MET A 1 -20.84 -37.94 35.86
CA MET A 1 -20.03 -37.73 34.63
C MET A 1 -20.82 -37.18 33.42
N ARG A 2 -22.07 -37.59 33.15
CA ARG A 2 -22.84 -37.09 31.98
C ARG A 2 -23.24 -35.60 32.02
N ALA A 3 -23.46 -35.03 33.20
CA ALA A 3 -23.80 -33.60 33.36
C ALA A 3 -22.62 -32.67 33.02
N PHE A 4 -21.40 -33.09 33.38
CA PHE A 4 -20.17 -32.33 33.11
C PHE A 4 -19.86 -32.26 31.61
N GLY A 5 -20.07 -33.36 30.87
CA GLY A 5 -19.91 -33.37 29.41
C GLY A 5 -20.87 -32.42 28.68
N LYS A 6 -22.12 -32.29 29.17
CA LYS A 6 -23.09 -31.33 28.61
C LYS A 6 -22.69 -29.88 28.86
N ALA A 7 -22.19 -29.56 30.05
CA ALA A 7 -21.72 -28.21 30.38
C ALA A 7 -20.55 -27.78 29.47
N ILE A 8 -19.57 -28.65 29.25
CA ILE A 8 -18.46 -28.39 28.32
C ILE A 8 -18.97 -28.14 26.91
N LEU A 9 -19.93 -28.96 26.43
CA LEU A 9 -20.52 -28.80 25.12
C LEU A 9 -21.21 -27.43 24.97
N TYR A 10 -22.00 -27.00 25.95
CA TYR A 10 -22.67 -25.69 25.89
C TYR A 10 -21.68 -24.52 25.88
N VAL A 11 -20.61 -24.59 26.68
CA VAL A 11 -19.55 -23.59 26.68
C VAL A 11 -18.85 -23.55 25.33
N ALA A 12 -18.50 -24.71 24.76
CA ALA A 12 -17.89 -24.79 23.43
C ALA A 12 -18.79 -24.18 22.35
N ILE A 13 -20.10 -24.47 22.37
CA ILE A 13 -21.08 -23.87 21.45
C ILE A 13 -21.16 -22.36 21.65
N ALA A 14 -21.24 -21.88 22.89
CA ALA A 14 -21.31 -20.44 23.17
C ALA A 14 -20.07 -19.70 22.64
N ILE A 15 -18.87 -20.25 22.86
CA ILE A 15 -17.63 -19.70 22.32
C ILE A 15 -17.67 -19.68 20.79
N LEU A 16 -18.12 -20.76 20.15
CA LEU A 16 -18.22 -20.84 18.69
C LEU A 16 -19.18 -19.79 18.13
N VAL A 17 -20.34 -19.61 18.76
CA VAL A 17 -21.30 -18.55 18.40
C VAL A 17 -20.66 -17.17 18.52
N VAL A 18 -20.01 -16.86 19.65
CA VAL A 18 -19.34 -15.56 19.84
C VAL A 18 -18.28 -15.31 18.77
N VAL A 19 -17.44 -16.31 18.47
CA VAL A 19 -16.39 -16.20 17.43
C VAL A 19 -17.02 -16.03 16.04
N ALA A 20 -18.06 -16.78 15.71
CA ALA A 20 -18.75 -16.69 14.42
C ALA A 20 -19.42 -15.32 14.24
N THR A 21 -20.13 -14.84 15.27
CA THR A 21 -20.74 -13.52 15.30
C THR A 21 -19.67 -12.43 15.13
N TYR A 22 -18.56 -12.52 15.86
CA TYR A 22 -17.46 -11.56 15.73
C TYR A 22 -16.93 -11.50 14.29
N ARG A 23 -16.63 -12.65 13.67
CA ARG A 23 -16.13 -12.69 12.29
C ARG A 23 -17.12 -12.14 11.27
N LEU A 24 -18.42 -12.31 11.50
CA LEU A 24 -19.48 -11.81 10.62
C LEU A 24 -19.62 -10.28 10.70
N PHE A 25 -19.48 -9.69 11.88
CA PHE A 25 -19.59 -8.23 12.08
C PHE A 25 -18.28 -7.47 11.81
N TYR A 26 -17.13 -8.16 11.90
CA TYR A 26 -15.79 -7.58 11.75
C TYR A 26 -14.99 -8.31 10.66
N PRO A 27 -15.42 -8.22 9.38
CA PRO A 27 -14.75 -8.90 8.29
C PRO A 27 -13.37 -8.30 8.01
N LYS A 28 -12.49 -9.16 7.49
CA LYS A 28 -11.15 -8.83 7.01
C LYS A 28 -11.07 -9.11 5.52
N TYR A 29 -10.42 -8.23 4.78
CA TYR A 29 -10.22 -8.36 3.35
C TYR A 29 -8.75 -8.14 3.01
N PHE A 30 -8.30 -8.95 2.06
CA PHE A 30 -6.98 -8.87 1.47
C PHE A 30 -7.13 -8.91 -0.04
N PHE A 31 -6.47 -8.00 -0.72
CA PHE A 31 -6.39 -8.01 -2.18
C PHE A 31 -5.12 -7.35 -2.65
N ASN A 32 -4.73 -7.66 -3.88
CA ASN A 32 -3.55 -7.10 -4.51
C ASN A 32 -3.95 -6.17 -5.65
N TYR A 33 -3.15 -5.15 -5.88
CA TYR A 33 -3.24 -4.34 -7.08
C TYR A 33 -1.85 -4.17 -7.69
N ARG A 34 -1.77 -4.25 -9.01
CA ARG A 34 -0.56 -3.92 -9.75
C ARG A 34 -0.58 -2.41 -10.01
N MET A 35 0.53 -1.75 -9.71
CA MET A 35 0.80 -0.40 -10.16
C MET A 35 1.82 -0.46 -11.29
N THR A 36 1.58 0.31 -12.35
CA THR A 36 2.46 0.45 -13.49
C THR A 36 2.76 1.92 -13.70
N VAL A 37 4.02 2.27 -13.87
CA VAL A 37 4.50 3.63 -14.03
C VAL A 37 5.23 3.72 -15.35
N GLU A 38 4.95 4.77 -16.12
CA GLU A 38 5.64 5.07 -17.37
C GLU A 38 6.24 6.47 -17.26
N VAL A 39 7.55 6.54 -17.43
CA VAL A 39 8.35 7.77 -17.43
C VAL A 39 9.04 7.85 -18.78
N GLU A 40 8.90 8.97 -19.46
CA GLU A 40 9.68 9.28 -20.64
C GLU A 40 11.03 9.86 -20.21
N VAL A 41 12.11 9.36 -20.80
CA VAL A 41 13.49 9.80 -20.61
C VAL A 41 14.13 9.89 -21.98
N ASP A 42 14.58 11.08 -22.37
CA ASP A 42 15.26 11.31 -23.67
C ASP A 42 14.44 10.83 -24.89
N GLY A 43 13.11 10.92 -24.80
CA GLY A 43 12.17 10.48 -25.83
C GLY A 43 11.82 8.99 -25.81
N GLU A 44 12.44 8.20 -24.93
CA GLU A 44 12.12 6.78 -24.74
C GLU A 44 11.24 6.58 -23.51
N VAL A 45 10.23 5.71 -23.63
CA VAL A 45 9.36 5.37 -22.50
C VAL A 45 9.95 4.23 -21.69
N ARG A 46 10.36 4.55 -20.46
CA ARG A 46 10.76 3.59 -19.43
C ARG A 46 9.56 3.21 -18.58
N GLN A 47 9.33 1.91 -18.44
CA GLN A 47 8.18 1.37 -17.74
C GLN A 47 8.62 0.43 -16.62
N ALA A 48 7.98 0.54 -15.45
CA ALA A 48 8.10 -0.44 -14.39
C ALA A 48 6.74 -0.78 -13.80
N SER A 49 6.59 -2.00 -13.28
CA SER A 49 5.39 -2.41 -12.55
C SER A 49 5.74 -3.17 -11.28
N ASN A 50 4.86 -3.08 -10.30
CA ASN A 50 4.97 -3.77 -9.02
C ASN A 50 3.57 -4.10 -8.49
N VAL A 51 3.45 -5.20 -7.74
CA VAL A 51 2.20 -5.63 -7.10
C VAL A 51 2.25 -5.29 -5.62
N PHE A 52 1.31 -4.45 -5.18
CA PHE A 52 1.10 -4.08 -3.80
C PHE A 52 -0.07 -4.87 -3.21
N GLY A 53 0.03 -5.22 -1.93
CA GLY A 53 -1.06 -5.80 -1.16
C GLY A 53 -1.79 -4.75 -0.34
N VAL A 54 -3.10 -4.91 -0.17
CA VAL A 54 -3.93 -4.08 0.70
C VAL A 54 -4.69 -4.97 1.68
N TYR A 55 -4.48 -4.67 2.95
CA TYR A 55 -5.27 -5.19 4.06
C TYR A 55 -6.31 -4.16 4.47
N TRP A 56 -7.54 -4.62 4.62
CA TRP A 56 -8.63 -3.86 5.22
C TRP A 56 -9.31 -4.70 6.29
N GLU A 57 -9.56 -4.11 7.46
CA GLU A 57 -10.37 -4.74 8.50
C GLU A 57 -11.39 -3.75 9.06
N LYS A 58 -12.58 -4.25 9.38
CA LYS A 58 -13.54 -3.54 10.20
C LYS A 58 -13.27 -3.83 11.68
N THR A 59 -13.15 -2.80 12.50
CA THR A 59 -12.89 -2.94 13.94
C THR A 59 -14.10 -2.46 14.75
N PRO A 60 -14.31 -3.01 15.97
CA PRO A 60 -15.29 -2.48 16.90
C PRO A 60 -15.02 -1.01 17.21
N THR A 61 -16.07 -0.20 17.26
CA THR A 61 -15.96 1.18 17.76
C THR A 61 -15.79 1.14 19.26
N PHE A 62 -14.65 1.62 19.76
CA PHE A 62 -14.44 1.84 21.19
C PHE A 62 -13.83 3.23 21.39
N LEU A 63 -14.41 4.02 22.30
CA LEU A 63 -13.90 5.35 22.69
C LEU A 63 -13.54 6.28 21.51
N SER A 64 -14.40 6.35 20.48
CA SER A 64 -14.23 7.22 19.30
C SER A 64 -13.01 6.91 18.41
N VAL A 65 -12.40 5.74 18.56
CA VAL A 65 -11.35 5.26 17.64
C VAL A 65 -11.99 4.75 16.35
N GLY A 66 -11.35 5.02 15.21
CA GLY A 66 -11.84 4.69 13.87
C GLY A 66 -12.29 3.23 13.72
N THR A 67 -13.33 3.01 12.92
CA THR A 67 -14.04 1.72 12.80
C THR A 67 -13.45 0.77 11.74
N HIS A 68 -12.29 1.13 11.19
CA HIS A 68 -11.61 0.37 10.15
C HIS A 68 -10.13 0.70 10.10
N GLN A 69 -9.32 -0.30 9.80
CA GLN A 69 -7.89 -0.14 9.54
C GLN A 69 -7.57 -0.52 8.10
N ARG A 70 -6.62 0.22 7.52
CA ARG A 70 -6.09 -0.01 6.18
C ARG A 70 -4.59 -0.06 6.25
N ARG A 71 -3.99 -1.05 5.59
CA ARG A 71 -2.54 -1.17 5.49
C ARG A 71 -2.18 -1.63 4.10
N ALA A 72 -1.28 -0.91 3.43
CA ALA A 72 -0.62 -1.41 2.25
C ALA A 72 0.64 -2.20 2.64
N PHE A 73 0.95 -3.24 1.89
CA PHE A 73 2.09 -4.12 2.12
C PHE A 73 2.79 -4.54 0.81
N GLY A 74 4.05 -4.95 0.90
CA GLY A 74 4.93 -5.23 -0.24
C GLY A 74 6.24 -4.44 -0.22
N GLN A 75 6.80 -4.20 -1.41
CA GLN A 75 8.03 -3.44 -1.61
C GLN A 75 7.80 -2.24 -2.53
N ALA A 76 8.67 -1.23 -2.46
CA ALA A 76 8.58 -0.05 -3.31
C ALA A 76 8.74 -0.42 -4.80
N LEU A 77 7.98 0.26 -5.68
CA LEU A 77 8.17 0.17 -7.12
C LEU A 77 9.40 0.99 -7.50
N LEU A 78 10.32 0.40 -8.28
CA LEU A 78 11.53 1.06 -8.78
C LEU A 78 11.44 1.23 -10.30
N VAL A 79 11.54 2.47 -10.78
CA VAL A 79 11.74 2.82 -12.19
C VAL A 79 13.20 3.21 -12.37
N ASP A 80 13.94 2.45 -13.16
CA ASP A 80 15.33 2.79 -13.52
C ASP A 80 15.32 3.82 -14.65
N LEU A 81 15.98 4.96 -14.45
CA LEU A 81 16.12 6.04 -15.43
C LEU A 81 17.56 6.09 -16.00
N GLU A 82 18.34 5.04 -15.79
CA GLU A 82 19.72 4.91 -16.26
C GLU A 82 20.63 6.04 -15.72
N GLU A 83 21.16 6.88 -16.61
CA GLU A 83 22.08 7.98 -16.25
C GLU A 83 21.40 9.06 -15.38
N HIS A 84 20.06 9.12 -15.39
CA HIS A 84 19.28 10.08 -14.60
C HIS A 84 18.90 9.55 -13.21
N GLY A 85 19.43 8.40 -12.81
CA GLY A 85 19.19 7.77 -11.51
C GLY A 85 17.95 6.87 -11.51
N CYS A 86 17.19 6.84 -10.43
CA CYS A 86 15.96 6.04 -10.36
C CYS A 86 14.84 6.70 -9.56
N ILE A 87 13.60 6.31 -9.86
CA ILE A 87 12.40 6.73 -9.12
C ILE A 87 11.86 5.56 -8.32
N LEU A 88 11.54 5.81 -7.06
CA LEU A 88 10.89 4.91 -6.14
C LEU A 88 9.47 5.38 -5.81
N ILE A 89 8.54 4.44 -5.71
CA ILE A 89 7.19 4.64 -5.14
C ILE A 89 7.03 3.70 -3.95
N PRO A 90 7.12 4.21 -2.71
CA PRO A 90 6.99 3.38 -1.52
C PRO A 90 5.58 2.87 -1.26
N VAL A 91 5.50 1.74 -0.57
CA VAL A 91 4.26 0.97 -0.32
C VAL A 91 3.25 1.72 0.53
N ASN A 92 3.69 2.66 1.36
CA ASN A 92 2.84 3.45 2.25
C ASN A 92 3.21 4.95 2.19
N THR A 93 3.56 5.43 0.99
CA THR A 93 3.86 6.84 0.77
C THR A 93 2.58 7.67 0.75
N ASN A 94 2.70 8.96 1.01
CA ASN A 94 1.60 9.90 0.86
C ASN A 94 1.15 9.97 -0.60
N THR A 95 -0.12 10.33 -0.79
CA THR A 95 -0.66 10.67 -2.09
C THR A 95 -0.92 12.17 -2.16
N ASN A 96 -1.29 12.66 -3.33
CA ASN A 96 -1.79 14.02 -3.50
C ASN A 96 -3.14 14.25 -2.79
N VAL A 97 -3.77 13.21 -2.24
CA VAL A 97 -4.90 13.34 -1.31
C VAL A 97 -4.37 13.55 0.11
N PRO A 98 -4.70 14.68 0.77
CA PRO A 98 -4.20 15.00 2.10
C PRO A 98 -4.50 13.92 3.14
N GLY A 99 -3.46 13.47 3.86
CA GLY A 99 -3.60 12.49 4.93
C GLY A 99 -3.80 11.05 4.48
N GLU A 100 -3.76 10.77 3.17
CA GLU A 100 -3.97 9.43 2.62
C GLU A 100 -2.69 8.84 2.02
N SER A 101 -2.56 7.52 2.18
CA SER A 101 -1.45 6.75 1.61
C SER A 101 -1.88 5.96 0.37
N THR A 102 -0.91 5.39 -0.34
CA THR A 102 -1.09 4.43 -1.45
C THR A 102 -2.15 3.35 -1.20
N SER A 103 -2.41 2.97 0.04
CA SER A 103 -3.49 2.03 0.40
C SER A 103 -4.90 2.49 -0.01
N VAL A 104 -5.12 3.80 -0.20
CA VAL A 104 -6.41 4.35 -0.63
C VAL A 104 -6.61 4.32 -2.14
N ILE A 105 -5.52 4.28 -2.92
CA ILE A 105 -5.53 4.50 -4.36
C ILE A 105 -6.54 3.58 -5.09
N PRO A 106 -6.59 2.26 -4.83
CA PRO A 106 -7.59 1.40 -5.47
C PRO A 106 -9.03 1.84 -5.22
N PHE A 107 -9.32 2.35 -4.03
CA PHE A 107 -10.67 2.79 -3.68
C PHE A 107 -11.02 4.12 -4.36
N LEU A 108 -10.10 5.08 -4.41
CA LEU A 108 -10.34 6.37 -5.07
C LEU A 108 -10.60 6.23 -6.56
N VAL A 109 -9.90 5.28 -7.21
CA VAL A 109 -10.01 5.05 -8.64
C VAL A 109 -11.27 4.26 -8.97
N PHE A 110 -11.45 3.10 -8.34
CA PHE A 110 -12.52 2.19 -8.72
C PHE A 110 -13.89 2.54 -8.11
N LEU A 111 -13.95 3.54 -7.23
CA LEU A 111 -15.19 4.07 -6.65
C LEU A 111 -15.41 5.54 -7.01
N ALA A 112 -14.74 6.07 -8.05
CA ALA A 112 -14.80 7.48 -8.44
C ALA A 112 -16.22 7.96 -8.80
N ASP A 113 -17.07 7.06 -9.31
CA ASP A 113 -18.46 7.33 -9.68
C ASP A 113 -19.40 7.40 -8.47
N GLU A 114 -18.91 7.09 -7.26
CA GLU A 114 -19.72 7.23 -6.06
C GLU A 114 -19.91 8.71 -5.68
N PRO A 115 -21.05 9.07 -5.06
CA PRO A 115 -21.34 10.46 -4.71
C PRO A 115 -20.23 11.06 -3.85
N PRO A 116 -19.95 12.38 -3.95
CA PRO A 116 -18.88 13.04 -3.21
C PRO A 116 -18.89 12.78 -1.70
N ALA A 117 -20.07 12.64 -1.09
CA ALA A 117 -20.24 12.29 0.33
C ALA A 117 -19.62 10.93 0.72
N TYR A 118 -19.34 10.07 -0.26
CA TYR A 118 -18.71 8.76 -0.09
C TYR A 118 -17.31 8.69 -0.70
N ARG A 119 -16.79 9.80 -1.26
CA ARG A 119 -15.41 9.84 -1.78
C ARG A 119 -14.44 9.81 -0.61
N GLY A 120 -13.47 8.90 -0.70
CA GLY A 120 -12.52 8.63 0.37
C GLY A 120 -12.50 7.16 0.76
N PRO A 121 -11.82 6.83 1.86
CA PRO A 121 -11.61 5.48 2.35
C PRO A 121 -12.90 4.65 2.41
N PRO A 122 -12.86 3.34 2.09
CA PRO A 122 -14.03 2.49 2.28
C PRO A 122 -14.30 2.31 3.77
N HIS A 123 -15.45 2.82 4.23
CA HIS A 123 -15.94 2.61 5.59
C HIS A 123 -16.78 1.32 5.71
N THR A 124 -17.09 0.66 4.59
CA THR A 124 -17.98 -0.50 4.55
C THR A 124 -17.36 -1.66 3.77
N ALA A 125 -17.70 -2.88 4.19
CA ALA A 125 -17.28 -4.12 3.54
C ALA A 125 -17.75 -4.21 2.07
N ASP A 126 -18.88 -3.60 1.74
CA ASP A 126 -19.42 -3.63 0.37
C ASP A 126 -18.58 -2.82 -0.59
N ARG A 127 -18.08 -1.65 -0.16
CA ARG A 127 -17.15 -0.83 -0.96
C ARG A 127 -15.84 -1.57 -1.22
N VAL A 128 -15.31 -2.25 -0.20
CA VAL A 128 -14.11 -3.10 -0.35
C VAL A 128 -14.36 -4.21 -1.36
N ARG A 129 -15.48 -4.94 -1.21
CA ARG A 129 -15.87 -6.02 -2.14
C ARG A 129 -16.08 -5.51 -3.57
N LYS A 130 -16.64 -4.31 -3.74
CA LYS A 130 -16.83 -3.68 -5.04
C LYS A 130 -15.48 -3.40 -5.70
N THR A 131 -14.54 -2.78 -4.97
CA THR A 131 -13.16 -2.56 -5.46
C THR A 131 -12.46 -3.87 -5.83
N MET A 132 -12.53 -4.91 -4.99
CA MET A 132 -11.92 -6.22 -5.29
C MET A 132 -12.49 -6.91 -6.56
N ARG A 133 -13.73 -6.57 -6.92
CA ARG A 133 -14.40 -7.09 -8.12
C ARG A 133 -14.14 -6.24 -9.36
N SER A 134 -13.57 -5.05 -9.21
CA SER A 134 -13.23 -4.19 -10.34
C SER A 134 -12.25 -4.88 -11.29
N ARG A 135 -12.35 -4.52 -12.56
CA ARG A 135 -11.58 -5.10 -13.66
C ARG A 135 -11.04 -3.98 -14.53
N GLY A 136 -9.96 -4.29 -15.25
CA GLY A 136 -9.31 -3.38 -16.16
C GLY A 136 -8.23 -2.52 -15.49
N ARG A 137 -7.38 -1.98 -16.36
CA ARG A 137 -6.30 -1.05 -16.01
C ARG A 137 -6.83 0.36 -16.10
N VAL A 138 -6.65 1.15 -15.04
CA VAL A 138 -7.13 2.54 -14.97
C VAL A 138 -5.96 3.48 -14.73
N LYS A 139 -5.90 4.57 -15.51
CA LYS A 139 -4.90 5.64 -15.34
C LYS A 139 -5.25 6.47 -14.10
N LEU A 140 -4.27 6.73 -13.25
CA LEU A 140 -4.40 7.62 -12.10
C LEU A 140 -4.53 9.07 -12.58
N ARG A 141 -5.42 9.81 -11.91
CA ARG A 141 -5.54 11.25 -12.05
C ARG A 141 -4.45 11.94 -11.23
N GLU A 142 -4.10 13.17 -11.59
CA GLU A 142 -3.04 13.94 -10.93
C GLU A 142 -3.31 14.17 -9.44
N ASP A 143 -4.57 14.37 -9.05
CA ASP A 143 -5.00 14.59 -7.66
C ASP A 143 -4.88 13.35 -6.75
N ILE A 144 -4.58 12.18 -7.32
CA ILE A 144 -4.45 10.91 -6.58
C ILE A 144 -3.12 10.20 -6.82
N LEU A 145 -2.16 10.87 -7.48
CA LEU A 145 -0.83 10.29 -7.68
C LEU A 145 -0.15 10.02 -6.33
N PRO A 146 0.63 8.93 -6.23
CA PRO A 146 1.50 8.73 -5.10
C PRO A 146 2.65 9.75 -5.15
N GLN A 147 3.25 10.01 -4.00
CA GLN A 147 4.49 10.75 -3.91
C GLN A 147 5.66 9.86 -4.39
N PHE A 148 6.59 10.48 -5.11
CA PHE A 148 7.75 9.80 -5.69
C PHE A 148 9.00 10.15 -4.88
N ILE A 149 9.96 9.23 -4.84
CA ILE A 149 11.32 9.51 -4.37
C ILE A 149 12.24 9.35 -5.57
N TRP A 150 12.98 10.40 -5.91
CA TRP A 150 14.07 10.31 -6.87
C TRP A 150 15.39 10.09 -6.15
N LEU A 151 16.19 9.17 -6.66
CA LEU A 151 17.54 8.85 -6.26
C LEU A 151 18.47 9.19 -7.44
N PRO A 152 19.16 10.34 -7.41
CA PRO A 152 20.15 10.69 -8.42
C PRO A 152 21.22 9.61 -8.58
N ASP A 153 21.70 9.05 -7.46
CA ASP A 153 22.56 7.87 -7.44
C ASP A 153 21.86 6.74 -6.69
N LYS A 154 21.60 5.63 -7.39
CA LYS A 154 20.95 4.45 -6.81
C LYS A 154 21.76 3.77 -5.71
N ASN A 155 23.05 4.07 -5.59
CA ASN A 155 23.93 3.52 -4.56
C ASN A 155 24.10 4.45 -3.36
N ASP A 156 23.64 5.72 -3.45
CA ASP A 156 23.69 6.69 -2.36
C ASP A 156 22.28 7.10 -1.94
N TYR A 157 21.77 6.45 -0.90
CA TYR A 157 20.46 6.77 -0.35
C TYR A 157 20.37 8.17 0.27
N ALA A 158 21.49 8.80 0.64
CA ALA A 158 21.49 10.14 1.21
C ALA A 158 21.19 11.20 0.15
N SER A 159 21.34 10.86 -1.14
CA SER A 159 20.97 11.69 -2.27
C SER A 159 19.45 11.73 -2.55
N ALA A 160 18.66 10.90 -1.86
CA ALA A 160 17.23 10.76 -2.11
C ALA A 160 16.45 12.08 -1.92
N ARG A 161 15.59 12.39 -2.89
CA ARG A 161 14.72 13.59 -2.86
C ARG A 161 13.29 13.17 -3.11
N VAL A 162 12.39 13.73 -2.30
CA VAL A 162 10.96 13.54 -2.49
C VAL A 162 10.47 14.50 -3.57
N LEU A 163 9.76 13.98 -4.57
CA LEU A 163 9.25 14.75 -5.71
C LEU A 163 7.76 14.49 -5.93
N SER A 164 7.07 15.53 -6.38
CA SER A 164 5.81 15.43 -7.11
C SER A 164 6.07 15.21 -8.61
N ALA A 165 5.06 14.75 -9.34
CA ALA A 165 5.16 14.53 -10.79
C ALA A 165 5.55 15.79 -11.57
N GLU A 166 5.06 16.96 -11.14
CA GLU A 166 5.32 18.26 -11.77
C GLU A 166 6.78 18.71 -11.62
N GLU A 167 7.48 18.20 -10.60
CA GLU A 167 8.86 18.56 -10.31
C GLU A 167 9.88 17.75 -11.13
N PHE A 168 9.47 16.70 -11.85
CA PHE A 168 10.39 15.80 -12.55
C PHE A 168 11.29 16.53 -13.55
N SER A 169 10.70 17.36 -14.41
CA SER A 169 11.44 18.07 -15.45
C SER A 169 12.43 19.09 -14.88
N LYS A 170 12.11 19.67 -13.71
CA LYS A 170 12.93 20.67 -13.03
C LYS A 170 14.03 20.03 -12.17
N ALA A 171 13.73 18.92 -11.50
CA ALA A 171 14.63 18.29 -10.54
C ALA A 171 15.59 17.29 -11.20
N ILE A 172 15.10 16.53 -12.18
CA ILE A 172 15.85 15.44 -12.83
C ILE A 172 16.45 15.95 -14.14
N GLY A 173 15.65 16.62 -14.97
CA GLY A 173 16.08 17.22 -16.24
C GLY A 173 14.91 17.37 -17.21
N SER A 174 15.00 18.32 -18.15
CA SER A 174 13.89 18.64 -19.06
C SER A 174 13.44 17.49 -19.96
N ALA A 175 14.31 16.48 -20.13
CA ALA A 175 14.04 15.28 -20.90
C ALA A 175 13.31 14.17 -20.10
N VAL A 176 13.08 14.38 -18.80
CA VAL A 176 12.39 13.41 -17.93
C VAL A 176 10.96 13.87 -17.61
N GLN A 177 9.96 13.08 -18.00
CA GLN A 177 8.55 13.40 -17.81
C GLN A 177 7.72 12.18 -17.41
N LEU A 178 6.80 12.35 -16.45
CA LEU A 178 5.84 11.30 -16.12
C LEU A 178 4.77 11.20 -17.22
N ARG A 179 4.69 10.05 -17.92
CA ARG A 179 3.62 9.78 -18.89
C ARG A 179 2.34 9.31 -18.22
N GLY A 180 2.48 8.56 -17.14
CA GLY A 180 1.35 8.19 -16.31
C GLY A 180 1.67 7.16 -15.25
N VAL A 181 0.68 6.97 -14.39
CA VAL A 181 0.61 5.85 -13.45
C VAL A 181 -0.72 5.15 -13.67
N TRP A 182 -0.72 3.83 -13.65
CA TRP A 182 -1.92 3.02 -13.80
C TRP A 182 -2.00 2.02 -12.66
N ILE A 183 -3.22 1.62 -12.34
CA ILE A 183 -3.48 0.51 -11.44
C ILE A 183 -4.44 -0.50 -12.03
N GLU A 184 -4.36 -1.74 -11.56
CA GLU A 184 -5.34 -2.78 -11.80
C GLU A 184 -5.43 -3.72 -10.59
N ILE A 185 -6.62 -4.24 -10.29
CA ILE A 185 -6.77 -5.31 -9.29
C ILE A 185 -6.26 -6.62 -9.89
N THR A 186 -5.38 -7.31 -9.17
CA THR A 186 -4.73 -8.54 -9.66
C THR A 186 -4.77 -9.67 -8.63
N LYS A 187 -4.60 -10.89 -9.13
CA LYS A 187 -4.35 -12.10 -8.34
C LYS A 187 -2.85 -12.43 -8.22
N ASP A 188 -1.99 -11.68 -8.91
CA ASP A 188 -0.55 -11.87 -8.84
C ASP A 188 -0.07 -11.67 -7.39
N SER A 189 1.02 -12.36 -7.06
CA SER A 189 1.64 -12.23 -5.75
C SER A 189 2.31 -10.86 -5.59
N VAL A 190 2.32 -10.35 -4.36
CA VAL A 190 3.10 -9.16 -3.99
C VAL A 190 4.56 -9.37 -4.41
N THR A 191 5.18 -8.35 -5.00
CA THR A 191 6.55 -8.47 -5.53
C THR A 191 7.58 -8.27 -4.41
N TYR A 192 8.66 -9.04 -4.51
CA TYR A 192 9.81 -8.98 -3.61
C TYR A 192 11.11 -8.91 -4.43
N GLY A 193 12.26 -8.60 -3.80
CA GLY A 193 13.55 -8.53 -4.46
C GLY A 193 14.15 -7.14 -4.66
N LEU A 194 13.55 -6.07 -4.13
CA LEU A 194 14.06 -4.70 -4.22
C LEU A 194 15.48 -4.57 -3.62
N GLU A 195 15.78 -5.33 -2.57
CA GLU A 195 17.10 -5.42 -1.95
C GLU A 195 18.20 -5.91 -2.91
N LYS A 196 17.84 -6.65 -3.96
CA LYS A 196 18.79 -7.08 -5.00
C LYS A 196 19.14 -5.95 -5.95
N LYS A 197 18.26 -4.93 -6.06
CA LYS A 197 18.45 -3.76 -6.92
C LYS A 197 19.04 -2.58 -6.16
N LEU A 198 18.79 -2.49 -4.86
CA LEU A 198 19.27 -1.45 -3.95
C LEU A 198 19.93 -2.11 -2.73
N PRO A 199 21.21 -2.52 -2.83
CA PRO A 199 21.87 -3.33 -1.80
C PRO A 199 21.93 -2.68 -0.41
N TRP A 200 22.02 -1.34 -0.36
CA TRP A 200 22.01 -0.55 0.88
C TRP A 200 20.72 -0.71 1.68
N LEU A 201 19.63 -1.23 1.10
CA LEU A 201 18.42 -1.56 1.87
C LEU A 201 18.70 -2.63 2.93
N ASN A 202 19.62 -3.57 2.66
CA ASN A 202 19.99 -4.59 3.65
C ASN A 202 20.80 -4.00 4.81
N GLU A 203 21.57 -2.93 4.55
CA GLU A 203 22.35 -2.24 5.57
C GLU A 203 21.44 -1.41 6.49
N MET A 204 20.44 -0.74 5.90
CA MET A 204 19.44 0.01 6.67
C MET A 204 18.48 -0.90 7.45
N TYR A 205 18.10 -2.02 6.85
CA TYR A 205 17.08 -2.93 7.38
C TYR A 205 17.66 -4.34 7.50
N PRO A 206 18.58 -4.57 8.45
CA PRO A 206 19.09 -5.91 8.69
C PRO A 206 17.90 -6.84 9.01
N PRO A 207 17.88 -8.06 8.46
CA PRO A 207 16.70 -8.96 8.42
C PRO A 207 16.13 -9.41 9.79
N ALA A 208 16.64 -8.89 10.91
CA ALA A 208 16.24 -9.23 12.27
C ALA A 208 15.30 -8.22 12.96
N THR A 209 15.05 -7.04 12.39
CA THR A 209 14.32 -5.98 13.12
C THR A 209 13.10 -5.45 12.38
N THR A 210 11.92 -5.92 12.81
CA THR A 210 10.64 -5.24 12.56
C THR A 210 10.59 -3.98 13.43
N HIS A 211 11.29 -2.92 13.03
CA HIS A 211 11.21 -1.62 13.71
C HIS A 211 10.47 -0.61 12.83
N VAL A 212 9.31 -0.17 13.32
CA VAL A 212 8.74 1.13 12.96
C VAL A 212 9.65 2.18 13.60
N MET A 213 10.63 2.71 12.86
CA MET A 213 11.52 3.75 13.39
C MET A 213 10.99 5.15 13.04
N ARG A 214 10.99 6.03 14.04
CA ARG A 214 10.61 7.44 13.97
C ARG A 214 11.91 8.25 13.93
N LEU A 215 12.18 9.02 12.87
CA LEU A 215 13.35 9.89 12.82
C LEU A 215 13.17 11.07 13.81
N PRO A 216 14.20 11.45 14.60
CA PRO A 216 14.12 12.62 15.49
C PRO A 216 13.99 13.91 14.67
N GLY A 217 12.92 14.68 14.90
CA GLY A 217 12.72 15.99 14.29
C GLY A 217 12.00 16.00 12.93
N ALA A 218 11.70 14.85 12.33
CA ALA A 218 10.81 14.78 11.16
C ALA A 218 9.34 14.82 11.62
N PRO A 219 8.42 15.51 10.91
CA PRO A 219 6.98 15.29 11.10
C PRO A 219 6.70 13.79 10.98
N ALA A 220 5.64 13.28 11.62
CA ALA A 220 5.35 11.84 11.66
C ALA A 220 5.09 11.25 10.25
N PHE A 221 6.17 10.92 9.52
CA PHE A 221 6.17 10.32 8.19
C PHE A 221 6.50 8.84 8.34
N TYR A 222 5.59 7.99 7.88
CA TYR A 222 5.73 6.53 7.91
C TYR A 222 6.35 6.04 6.61
N TRP A 223 7.65 6.27 6.43
CA TRP A 223 8.39 5.60 5.36
C TRP A 223 8.63 4.16 5.78
N VAL A 224 7.92 3.23 5.14
CA VAL A 224 8.26 1.81 5.24
C VAL A 224 8.57 1.31 3.84
N PRO A 225 9.85 1.19 3.45
CA PRO A 225 10.21 0.52 2.19
C PRO A 225 9.75 -0.94 2.18
N TYR A 226 9.47 -1.49 3.37
CA TYR A 226 8.93 -2.82 3.63
C TYR A 226 7.72 -2.77 4.57
N ALA A 227 6.51 -2.91 4.07
CA ALA A 227 5.44 -3.43 4.93
C ALA A 227 5.40 -4.94 4.68
N LEU A 228 6.17 -5.71 5.47
CA LEU A 228 6.04 -7.16 5.54
C LEU A 228 4.90 -7.47 6.49
N TRP A 229 3.72 -7.81 5.96
CA TRP A 229 2.74 -8.55 6.75
C TRP A 229 3.12 -10.03 6.69
N ARG A 230 3.80 -10.51 7.74
CA ARG A 230 4.00 -11.94 7.97
C ARG A 230 2.79 -12.43 8.77
N GLU A 231 1.85 -13.10 8.12
CA GLU A 231 0.85 -13.88 8.84
C GLU A 231 1.59 -14.97 9.62
N LYS A 232 1.73 -14.80 10.93
CA LYS A 232 1.92 -15.96 11.80
C LYS A 232 0.56 -16.67 11.87
N SER A 233 0.26 -17.55 10.93
CA SER A 233 -0.89 -18.44 11.00
C SER A 233 -0.55 -19.85 10.55
N ASP A 234 0.59 -20.36 11.02
CA ASP A 234 0.88 -21.81 11.11
C ASP A 234 1.39 -22.13 12.53
N LEU A 235 0.54 -21.87 13.53
CA LEU A 235 0.57 -22.49 14.86
C LEU A 235 -0.86 -22.71 15.34
#